data_AF-A0A3D8IAV1-F1
#
_entry.id   AF-A0A3D8IAV1-F1
#
_cell.length_a   1.000
_cell.length_b   1.000
_cell.length_c   1.000
_cell.angle_alpha   90.00
_cell.angle_beta   90.00
_cell.angle_gamma   90.00
#
_symmetry.space_group_name_H-M   'P 1'
#
loop_
_entity.id
_entity.type
_entity.pdbx_description
1 polymer ?
#
loop_
_entity_poly.entity_id
_entity_poly.type
_entity_poly.pdbx_seq_one_letter_code
_entity_poly.pdbx_strand_id
1 'polypeptide(L)'
;MKTTNEKPKDCHLLSQEIGQKIDTFDSMSLLDLRESALNDLKNKSATLGGDTLYILNMGKGWNLFWDSQEYLVEGEVYKCE
;
A
#
# COMPACT_ATOMS: atom_id res chain seq x y z
N MET A 1 1.53 9.19 -9.58
CA MET A 1 0.33 8.49 -9.08
C MET A 1 -0.34 9.31 -7.99
N LYS A 2 -1.65 9.47 -8.09
CA LYS A 2 -2.50 10.18 -7.12
C LYS A 2 -3.02 9.19 -6.08
N THR A 3 -2.90 9.52 -4.80
CA THR A 3 -3.52 8.74 -3.71
C THR A 3 -4.79 9.44 -3.27
N THR A 4 -5.89 8.69 -3.11
CA THR A 4 -7.19 9.21 -2.69
C THR A 4 -7.80 8.35 -1.59
N ASN A 5 -8.57 8.99 -0.70
CA ASN A 5 -9.39 8.34 0.32
C ASN A 5 -10.87 8.27 -0.08
N GLU A 6 -11.20 8.77 -1.28
CA GLU A 6 -12.52 8.64 -1.88
C GLU A 6 -12.42 7.74 -3.11
N LYS A 7 -13.41 6.84 -3.29
CA LYS A 7 -13.44 5.93 -4.43
C LYS A 7 -13.50 6.73 -5.75
N PRO A 8 -12.55 6.53 -6.68
CA PRO A 8 -12.54 7.24 -7.95
C PRO A 8 -13.83 7.01 -8.74
N LYS A 9 -14.37 8.08 -9.32
CA LYS A 9 -15.46 8.04 -10.30
C LYS A 9 -14.84 8.12 -11.69
N ASP A 10 -15.44 7.44 -12.66
CA ASP A 10 -15.02 7.47 -14.07
C ASP A 10 -13.60 6.90 -14.31
N CYS A 11 -13.17 5.92 -13.51
CA CYS A 11 -11.88 5.23 -13.66
C CYS A 11 -12.06 3.72 -13.80
N HIS A 12 -11.12 3.06 -14.49
CA HIS A 12 -11.09 1.61 -14.61
C HIS A 12 -10.28 0.97 -13.48
N LEU A 13 -10.90 0.03 -12.74
CA LEU A 13 -10.21 -0.76 -11.72
C LEU A 13 -9.28 -1.76 -12.40
N LEU A 14 -7.99 -1.73 -12.05
CA LEU A 14 -6.98 -2.63 -12.58
C LEU A 14 -6.75 -3.85 -11.67
N SER A 15 -6.58 -3.62 -10.37
CA SER A 15 -6.34 -4.66 -9.38
C SER A 15 -6.59 -4.13 -7.96
N GLN A 16 -6.67 -5.02 -6.99
CA GLN A 16 -6.57 -4.73 -5.57
C GLN A 16 -5.26 -5.32 -5.06
N GLU A 17 -4.43 -4.48 -4.44
CA GLU A 17 -3.06 -4.84 -4.04
C GLU A 17 -2.80 -4.51 -2.57
N ILE A 18 -1.84 -5.22 -2.00
CA ILE A 18 -1.35 -4.98 -0.63
C ILE A 18 0.12 -4.58 -0.72
N GLY A 19 0.44 -3.40 -0.18
CA GLY A 19 1.79 -2.98 0.12
C GLY A 19 2.19 -3.40 1.53
N GLN A 20 3.44 -3.84 1.70
CA GLN A 20 3.92 -4.38 2.96
C GLN A 20 5.33 -3.86 3.29
N LYS A 21 5.56 -3.59 4.57
CA LYS A 21 6.90 -3.45 5.12
C LYS A 21 7.02 -4.21 6.43
N ILE A 22 8.08 -5.01 6.54
CA ILE A 22 8.44 -5.77 7.74
C ILE A 22 9.69 -5.12 8.34
N ASP A 23 9.69 -4.91 9.66
CA ASP A 23 10.83 -4.39 10.42
C ASP A 23 11.51 -5.52 11.19
N THR A 24 12.42 -6.20 10.52
CA THR A 24 13.14 -7.37 11.06
C THR A 24 14.20 -7.01 12.11
N PHE A 25 14.49 -5.72 12.31
CA PHE A 25 15.53 -5.25 13.24
C PHE A 25 14.98 -4.35 14.35
N ASP A 26 13.65 -4.21 14.45
CA ASP A 26 12.95 -3.33 15.39
C ASP A 26 13.57 -1.91 15.44
N SER A 27 13.93 -1.41 14.26
CA SER A 27 14.73 -0.20 14.07
C SER A 27 13.96 0.95 13.42
N MET A 28 12.77 0.66 12.91
CA MET A 28 11.95 1.61 12.17
C MET A 28 10.86 2.20 13.08
N SER A 29 10.62 3.50 12.94
CA SER A 29 9.43 4.07 13.57
C SER A 29 8.17 3.56 12.87
N LEU A 30 7.02 3.68 13.54
CA LEU A 30 5.74 3.37 12.91
C LEU A 30 5.48 4.21 11.64
N LEU A 31 5.95 5.46 11.63
CA LEU A 31 5.80 6.33 10.48
C LEU A 31 6.61 5.79 9.29
N ASP A 32 7.86 5.40 9.52
CA ASP A 32 8.73 4.85 8.47
C ASP A 32 8.19 3.54 7.90
N LEU A 33 7.64 2.68 8.77
CA LEU A 33 6.97 1.45 8.39
C LEU A 33 5.77 1.72 7.47
N ARG A 34 4.90 2.67 7.88
CA ARG A 34 3.72 3.07 7.10
C ARG A 34 4.09 3.64 5.75
N GLU A 35 5.06 4.55 5.71
CA GLU A 35 5.52 5.18 4.46
C GLU A 35 6.16 4.17 3.52
N SER A 36 6.95 3.24 4.05
CA SER A 36 7.56 2.17 3.27
C SER A 36 6.51 1.22 2.69
N ALA A 37 5.52 0.80 3.48
CA ALA A 37 4.43 -0.04 3.00
C ALA A 37 3.57 0.67 1.94
N LEU A 38 3.32 1.98 2.10
CA LEU A 38 2.65 2.78 1.08
C LEU A 38 3.49 2.90 -0.20
N ASN A 39 4.81 3.06 -0.09
CA ASN A 39 5.70 3.11 -1.26
C ASN A 39 5.75 1.77 -1.99
N ASP A 40 5.74 0.64 -1.26
CA ASP A 40 5.63 -0.69 -1.86
C ASP A 40 4.32 -0.84 -2.66
N LEU A 41 3.18 -0.46 -2.07
CA LEU A 41 1.89 -0.43 -2.77
C LEU A 41 1.98 0.45 -4.01
N LYS A 42 2.58 1.63 -3.90
CA LYS A 42 2.72 2.55 -5.04
C LYS A 42 3.57 1.96 -6.17
N ASN A 43 4.66 1.28 -5.84
CA ASN A 43 5.49 0.63 -6.84
C ASN A 43 4.70 -0.46 -7.58
N LYS A 44 3.96 -1.30 -6.86
CA LYS A 44 3.05 -2.30 -7.44
C LYS A 44 2.01 -1.65 -8.35
N SER A 45 1.34 -0.60 -7.89
CA SER A 45 0.36 0.14 -8.70
C SER A 45 0.97 0.69 -9.99
N ALA A 46 2.20 1.21 -9.93
CA ALA A 46 2.91 1.70 -11.11
C ALA A 46 3.23 0.59 -12.10
N THR A 47 3.60 -0.62 -11.63
CA THR A 47 3.83 -1.78 -12.50
C THR A 47 2.57 -2.27 -13.21
N LEU A 48 1.39 -2.01 -12.62
CA LEU A 48 0.09 -2.30 -13.23
C LEU A 48 -0.35 -1.22 -14.24
N GLY A 49 0.40 -0.13 -14.38
CA GLY A 49 0.03 1.02 -15.23
C GLY A 49 -1.03 1.94 -14.61
N GLY A 50 -1.37 1.74 -13.33
CA GLY A 50 -2.30 2.59 -12.61
C GLY A 50 -1.73 3.97 -12.31
N ASP A 51 -2.58 4.99 -12.36
CA ASP A 51 -2.25 6.38 -12.02
C ASP A 51 -2.96 6.89 -10.77
N THR A 52 -3.95 6.14 -10.30
CA THR A 52 -4.77 6.49 -9.14
C THR A 52 -4.84 5.30 -8.18
N LEU A 53 -4.59 5.56 -6.90
CA LEU A 53 -4.59 4.56 -5.83
C LEU A 53 -5.62 4.98 -4.77
N TYR A 54 -6.62 4.13 -4.57
CA TYR A 54 -7.63 4.30 -3.52
C TYR A 54 -7.28 3.40 -2.33
N ILE A 55 -7.02 4.01 -1.17
CA ILE A 55 -6.63 3.27 0.03
C ILE A 55 -7.88 2.74 0.73
N LEU A 56 -7.94 1.42 0.91
CA LEU A 56 -9.02 0.74 1.62
C LEU A 56 -8.74 0.61 3.11
N ASN A 57 -7.53 0.17 3.45
CA ASN A 57 -7.16 -0.11 4.82
C ASN A 57 -5.66 0.14 5.06
N MET A 58 -5.33 0.50 6.30
CA MET A 58 -3.96 0.68 6.77
C MET A 58 -3.85 0.15 8.19
N GLY A 59 -2.88 -0.72 8.46
CA GLY A 59 -2.79 -1.35 9.77
C GLY A 59 -1.40 -1.85 10.10
N LYS A 60 -1.10 -1.87 11.40
CA LYS A 60 0.01 -2.66 11.93
C LYS A 60 -0.37 -4.14 11.93
N GLY A 61 0.61 -4.99 11.70
CA GLY A 61 0.48 -6.44 11.80
C GLY A 61 1.67 -7.06 12.53
N TRP A 62 1.63 -8.38 12.61
CA TRP A 62 2.76 -9.21 13.05
C TRP A 62 3.07 -10.24 11.99
N ASN A 63 4.30 -10.24 11.50
CA ASN A 63 4.75 -11.21 10.51
C ASN A 63 5.27 -12.47 11.22
N LEU A 64 4.54 -13.58 11.14
CA LEU A 64 4.91 -14.83 11.81
C LEU A 64 6.18 -15.48 11.25
N PHE A 65 6.50 -15.27 9.96
CA PHE A 65 7.68 -15.88 9.35
C PHE A 65 8.97 -15.23 9.85
N TRP A 66 8.95 -13.90 10.00
CA TRP A 66 10.09 -13.12 10.49
C TRP A 66 10.05 -12.83 11.98
N ASP A 67 9.00 -13.26 12.68
CA ASP A 67 8.70 -12.93 14.08
C ASP A 67 8.92 -11.44 14.39
N SER A 68 8.32 -10.58 13.57
CA SER A 68 8.61 -9.16 13.55
C SER A 68 7.38 -8.29 13.29
N GLN A 69 7.44 -7.02 13.67
CA GLN A 69 6.40 -6.05 13.35
C GLN A 69 6.33 -5.79 11.84
N GLU A 70 5.12 -5.57 11.35
CA GLU A 70 4.89 -5.15 9.98
C GLU A 70 3.82 -4.06 9.87
N TYR A 71 3.78 -3.42 8.72
CA TYR A 71 2.71 -2.52 8.33
C TYR A 71 2.18 -2.92 6.96
N LEU A 72 0.85 -2.96 6.86
CA LEU A 72 0.11 -3.35 5.67
C LEU A 72 -0.74 -2.18 5.21
N VAL A 73 -0.72 -1.94 3.90
CA VAL A 73 -1.58 -0.96 3.23
C VAL A 73 -2.29 -1.67 2.11
N GLU A 74 -3.62 -1.69 2.16
CA GLU A 74 -4.46 -2.28 1.13
C GLU A 74 -5.09 -1.17 0.29
N GLY A 75 -5.09 -1.35 -1.03
CA GLY A 75 -5.72 -0.39 -1.92
C GLY A 75 -6.14 -0.95 -3.27
N GLU A 76 -7.10 -0.27 -3.88
CA GLU A 76 -7.55 -0.49 -5.24
C GLU A 76 -6.74 0.40 -6.20
N VAL A 77 -6.19 -0.21 -7.25
CA VAL A 77 -5.39 0.45 -8.28
C VAL A 77 -6.27 0.77 -9.48
N TYR A 78 -6.27 2.03 -9.90
CA TYR A 78 -7.10 2.54 -10.97
C TYR A 78 -6.28 3.18 -12.09
N LYS A 79 -6.84 3.09 -13.30
CA LYS A 79 -6.46 3.93 -14.45
C LYS A 79 -7.58 4.94 -14.69
N CYS A 80 -7.28 6.22 -14.55
CA CYS A 80 -8.19 7.31 -14.87
C CYS A 80 -7.70 8.01 -16.14
N GLU A 81 -8.59 8.20 -17.12
CA GLU A 81 -8.28 8.96 -18.34
C GLU A 81 -8.35 10.48 -18.11
#